data_AF-A0A8G0ZUL6-F1
#
_entry.id   AF-A0A8G0ZUL6-F1
#
_cell.length_a   1.000
_cell.length_b   1.000
_cell.length_c   1.000
_cell.angle_alpha   90.00
_cell.angle_beta   90.00
_cell.angle_gamma   90.00
#
_symmetry.space_group_name_H-M   'P 1'
#
loop_
_entity.id
_entity.type
_entity.pdbx_description
1 polymer ?
#
loop_
_entity_poly.entity_id
_entity_poly.type
_entity_poly.pdbx_seq_one_letter_code
_entity_poly.pdbx_strand_id
1 'polypeptide(L)'
;MTTRPKRRRPAAAGQARQAAERLVAWIRAFETDLDPAHEVALGFAGSDAGILQIEGIGYSDPDLITFTGTDEEGLRTQLIQHVSQLNVILRAVPSASPDEAPRRIGFTLTPRWVGGESGDASAAGTRATG
;
A
#
# COMPACT_ATOMS: atom_id res chain seq x y z
N MET A 1 34.55 -37.66 7.75
CA MET A 1 33.13 -37.23 7.80
C MET A 1 33.07 -35.79 7.32
N THR A 2 32.79 -35.56 6.05
CA THR A 2 32.73 -34.21 5.46
C THR A 2 31.28 -33.76 5.47
N THR A 3 30.95 -32.82 6.36
CA THR A 3 29.60 -32.26 6.49
C THR A 3 29.25 -31.50 5.22
N ARG A 4 28.28 -32.02 4.46
CA ARG A 4 27.73 -31.39 3.26
C ARG A 4 27.06 -30.06 3.66
N PRO A 5 27.37 -28.92 3.04
CA PRO A 5 26.72 -27.66 3.39
C PRO A 5 25.22 -27.78 3.10
N LYS A 6 24.39 -27.52 4.11
CA LYS A 6 22.93 -27.46 4.00
C LYS A 6 22.63 -26.30 3.04
N ARG A 7 22.24 -26.60 1.79
CA ARG A 7 21.79 -25.59 0.81
C ARG A 7 20.74 -24.72 1.52
N ARG A 8 21.07 -23.46 1.84
CA ARG A 8 20.05 -22.47 2.22
C ARG A 8 19.12 -22.40 1.02
N ARG A 9 17.87 -22.83 1.18
CA ARG A 9 16.78 -22.51 0.24
C ARG A 9 16.91 -20.99 -0.01
N PRO A 10 16.89 -20.50 -1.25
CA PRO A 10 16.79 -19.06 -1.44
C PRO A 10 15.58 -18.62 -0.61
N ALA A 11 15.75 -17.60 0.25
CA ALA A 11 14.59 -16.95 0.86
C ALA A 11 13.58 -16.73 -0.26
N ALA A 12 12.33 -17.12 -0.05
CA ALA A 12 11.31 -17.28 -1.08
C ALA A 12 11.20 -16.04 -1.97
N ALA A 13 12.02 -15.98 -3.03
CA ALA A 13 12.08 -14.84 -3.93
C ALA A 13 10.69 -14.73 -4.57
N GLY A 14 9.99 -13.64 -4.29
CA GLY A 14 8.63 -13.41 -4.74
C GLY A 14 7.51 -13.76 -3.75
N GLN A 15 7.77 -14.05 -2.47
CA GLN A 15 6.68 -14.28 -1.51
C GLN A 15 5.85 -13.00 -1.27
N ALA A 16 6.52 -11.86 -1.04
CA ALA A 16 5.84 -10.57 -0.90
C ALA A 16 5.15 -10.18 -2.20
N ARG A 17 5.83 -10.38 -3.34
CA ARG A 17 5.25 -10.14 -4.67
C ARG A 17 3.94 -10.91 -4.88
N GLN A 18 3.96 -12.23 -4.66
CA GLN A 18 2.78 -13.08 -4.86
C GLN A 18 1.64 -12.71 -3.90
N ALA A 19 1.96 -12.30 -2.67
CA ALA A 19 0.96 -11.82 -1.73
C ALA A 19 0.34 -10.50 -2.20
N ALA A 20 1.14 -9.55 -2.68
CA ALA A 20 0.65 -8.30 -3.26
C ALA A 20 -0.22 -8.54 -4.50
N GLU A 21 0.21 -9.40 -5.43
CA GLU A 21 -0.58 -9.76 -6.62
C GLU A 21 -1.97 -10.32 -6.25
N ARG A 22 -2.05 -11.18 -5.22
CA ARG A 22 -3.33 -11.70 -4.72
C ARG A 22 -4.18 -10.63 -4.03
N LEU A 23 -3.57 -9.75 -3.22
CA LEU A 23 -4.29 -8.64 -2.58
C LEU A 23 -4.91 -7.72 -3.63
N VAL A 24 -4.15 -7.36 -4.68
CA VAL A 24 -4.65 -6.56 -5.80
C VAL A 24 -5.84 -7.23 -6.48
N ALA A 25 -5.75 -8.55 -6.72
CA ALA A 25 -6.87 -9.28 -7.32
C ALA A 25 -8.13 -9.25 -6.45
N TRP A 26 -8.00 -9.43 -5.13
CA TRP A 26 -9.14 -9.37 -4.20
C TRP A 26 -9.74 -7.98 -4.11
N ILE A 27 -8.92 -6.95 -4.10
CA ILE A 27 -9.38 -5.56 -4.09
C ILE A 27 -10.16 -5.24 -5.35
N ARG A 28 -9.67 -5.62 -6.53
CA ARG A 28 -10.39 -5.41 -7.80
C ARG A 28 -11.72 -6.15 -7.83
N ALA A 29 -11.75 -7.38 -7.32
CA ALA A 29 -12.98 -8.15 -7.22
C ALA A 29 -13.98 -7.43 -6.31
N PHE A 30 -13.52 -6.94 -5.15
CA PHE A 30 -14.35 -6.16 -4.23
C PHE A 30 -14.83 -4.84 -4.85
N GLU A 31 -13.96 -4.09 -5.55
CA GLU A 31 -14.31 -2.85 -6.26
C GLU A 31 -15.37 -3.06 -7.36
N THR A 32 -15.38 -4.25 -8.00
CA THR A 32 -16.34 -4.56 -9.07
C THR A 32 -17.77 -4.64 -8.53
N ASP A 33 -17.94 -5.03 -7.27
CA ASP A 33 -19.24 -5.16 -6.62
C ASP A 33 -19.72 -3.84 -5.96
N LEU A 34 -18.92 -2.78 -6.01
CA LEU A 34 -19.28 -1.48 -5.41
C LEU A 34 -20.08 -0.60 -6.37
N ASP A 35 -21.08 0.07 -5.79
CA ASP A 35 -21.79 1.14 -6.47
C ASP A 35 -20.93 2.42 -6.62
N PRO A 36 -21.32 3.36 -7.49
CA PRO A 36 -20.58 4.60 -7.71
C PRO A 36 -20.56 5.60 -6.55
N ALA A 37 -21.24 5.33 -5.42
CA ALA A 37 -21.18 6.17 -4.23
C ALA A 37 -20.16 5.67 -3.20
N HIS A 38 -19.49 4.54 -3.48
CA HIS A 38 -18.53 3.93 -2.57
C HIS A 38 -17.13 3.76 -3.18
N GLU A 39 -16.15 3.91 -2.30
CA GLU A 39 -14.74 3.66 -2.54
C GLU A 39 -14.23 2.58 -1.59
N VAL A 40 -13.10 1.97 -1.93
CA VAL A 40 -12.47 0.93 -1.10
C VAL A 40 -11.50 1.55 -0.12
N ALA A 41 -11.62 1.11 1.12
CA ALA A 41 -10.69 1.43 2.18
C ALA A 41 -10.18 0.16 2.89
N LEU A 42 -9.01 0.26 3.49
CA LEU A 42 -8.44 -0.79 4.32
C LEU A 42 -8.69 -0.51 5.80
N GLY A 43 -9.40 -1.43 6.45
CA GLY A 43 -9.40 -1.55 7.90
C GLY A 43 -8.28 -2.48 8.34
N PHE A 44 -7.51 -2.07 9.35
CA PHE A 44 -6.47 -2.90 9.93
C PHE A 44 -7.08 -3.73 11.06
N ALA A 45 -7.11 -5.05 10.89
CA ALA A 45 -7.78 -5.90 11.86
C ALA A 45 -6.93 -6.03 13.13
N GLY A 46 -7.47 -5.54 14.25
CA GLY A 46 -6.84 -5.59 15.56
C GLY A 46 -5.96 -4.38 15.91
N SER A 47 -6.06 -3.27 15.17
CA SER A 47 -5.45 -2.00 15.58
C SER A 47 -6.49 -0.88 15.67
N ASP A 48 -6.22 0.10 16.53
CA ASP A 48 -7.00 1.34 16.64
C ASP A 48 -6.62 2.35 15.53
N ALA A 49 -5.84 1.93 14.54
CA ALA A 49 -5.26 2.80 13.50
C ALA A 49 -6.28 3.28 12.45
N GLY A 50 -7.58 3.11 12.71
CA GLY A 50 -8.65 3.60 11.86
C GLY A 50 -8.71 2.93 10.48
N ILE A 51 -9.20 3.69 9.51
CA ILE A 51 -9.36 3.29 8.12
C ILE A 51 -8.32 4.03 7.27
N LEU A 52 -7.65 3.33 6.36
CA LEU A 52 -6.80 3.92 5.33
C LEU A 52 -7.54 3.89 3.99
N GLN A 53 -7.85 5.05 3.43
CA GLN A 53 -8.32 5.17 2.07
C GLN A 53 -7.17 4.82 1.13
N ILE A 54 -7.22 3.63 0.55
CA ILE A 54 -6.08 3.09 -0.17
C ILE A 54 -5.96 3.74 -1.55
N GLU A 55 -4.74 4.17 -1.88
CA GLU A 55 -4.39 4.73 -3.17
C GLU A 55 -3.41 3.82 -3.92
N GLY A 56 -2.64 3.00 -3.20
CA GLY A 56 -1.66 2.09 -3.81
C GLY A 56 -1.15 0.97 -2.89
N ILE A 57 -0.59 -0.06 -3.53
CA ILE A 57 0.06 -1.21 -2.89
C ILE A 57 1.45 -1.41 -3.48
N GLY A 58 2.44 -1.57 -2.60
CA GLY A 58 3.81 -1.93 -2.95
C GLY A 58 4.26 -3.21 -2.24
N TYR A 59 5.37 -3.79 -2.69
CA TYR A 59 6.00 -4.93 -2.04
C TYR A 59 7.54 -4.83 -2.11
N SER A 60 8.20 -5.46 -1.14
CA SER A 60 9.65 -5.67 -1.16
C SER A 60 9.91 -7.11 -0.75
N ASP A 61 10.48 -7.88 -1.66
CA ASP A 61 10.84 -9.26 -1.37
C ASP A 61 11.94 -9.34 -0.30
N PRO A 62 11.90 -10.39 0.54
CA PRO A 62 10.97 -11.52 0.48
C PRO A 62 9.62 -11.30 1.18
N ASP A 63 9.45 -10.27 2.00
CA ASP A 63 8.45 -10.33 3.07
C ASP A 63 7.69 -9.05 3.41
N LEU A 64 7.98 -7.89 2.81
CA LEU A 64 7.28 -6.65 3.13
C LEU A 64 6.23 -6.26 2.10
N ILE A 65 5.10 -5.71 2.60
CA ILE A 65 4.02 -5.12 1.80
C ILE A 65 3.75 -3.72 2.37
N THR A 66 3.52 -2.76 1.48
CA THR A 66 3.20 -1.39 1.85
C THR A 66 1.84 -0.98 1.29
N PHE A 67 1.03 -0.33 2.12
CA PHE A 67 -0.22 0.30 1.72
C PHE A 67 -0.06 1.81 1.82
N THR A 68 -0.30 2.53 0.73
CA THR A 68 -0.25 4.00 0.69
C THR A 68 -1.63 4.56 0.48
N GLY A 69 -1.93 5.68 1.14
CA GLY A 69 -3.23 6.32 1.02
C GLY A 69 -3.38 7.54 1.91
N THR A 70 -4.62 7.88 2.22
CA THR A 70 -4.97 8.92 3.19
C THR A 70 -5.73 8.34 4.37
N ASP A 71 -5.43 8.78 5.58
CA ASP A 71 -6.22 8.43 6.76
C ASP A 71 -7.50 9.28 6.88
N GLU A 72 -8.21 9.12 8.00
CA GLU A 72 -9.46 9.82 8.31
C GLU A 72 -9.29 11.34 8.46
N GLU A 73 -8.07 11.81 8.74
CA GLU A 73 -7.74 13.25 8.81
C GLU A 73 -7.30 13.80 7.44
N GLY A 74 -7.27 12.94 6.40
CA GLY A 74 -6.80 13.27 5.06
C GLY A 74 -5.28 13.36 4.97
N LEU A 75 -4.53 12.91 5.98
CA LEU A 75 -3.08 12.93 5.97
C LEU A 75 -2.54 11.78 5.14
N ARG A 76 -1.48 12.05 4.38
CA ARG A 76 -0.78 11.02 3.61
C ARG A 76 -0.14 10.03 4.55
N THR A 77 -0.63 8.79 4.49
CA THR A 77 -0.26 7.73 5.41
C THR A 77 0.23 6.50 4.64
N GLN A 78 1.25 5.86 5.18
CA GLN A 78 1.77 4.60 4.67
C GLN A 78 1.87 3.57 5.79
N LEU A 79 1.21 2.43 5.60
CA LEU A 79 1.39 1.28 6.47
C LEU A 79 2.38 0.30 5.84
N ILE A 80 3.30 -0.21 6.67
CA ILE A 80 4.28 -1.23 6.29
C ILE A 80 4.00 -2.49 7.12
N GLN A 81 3.74 -3.61 6.45
CA GLN A 81 3.44 -4.89 7.09
C GLN A 81 4.37 -5.99 6.60
N HIS A 82 4.75 -6.90 7.50
CA HIS A 82 5.33 -8.18 7.11
C HIS A 82 4.22 -9.12 6.59
N VAL A 83 4.51 -9.92 5.56
CA VAL A 83 3.54 -10.78 4.87
C VAL A 83 2.89 -11.81 5.79
N SER A 84 3.61 -12.29 6.81
CA SER A 84 3.07 -13.21 7.82
C SER A 84 2.13 -12.56 8.83
N GLN A 85 2.05 -11.22 8.86
CA GLN A 85 1.22 -10.43 9.76
C GLN A 85 0.07 -9.74 9.01
N LEU A 86 -0.17 -10.08 7.75
CA LEU A 86 -1.29 -9.53 6.99
C LEU A 86 -2.61 -9.91 7.67
N ASN A 87 -3.29 -8.90 8.18
CA ASN A 87 -4.64 -9.01 8.73
C ASN A 87 -5.40 -7.75 8.30
N VAL A 88 -5.98 -7.81 7.11
CA VAL A 88 -6.63 -6.66 6.47
C VAL A 88 -8.10 -6.94 6.22
N ILE A 89 -8.92 -5.90 6.35
CA ILE A 89 -10.34 -5.91 6.01
C ILE A 89 -10.53 -4.91 4.88
N LEU A 90 -11.21 -5.31 3.80
CA LEU A 90 -11.71 -4.39 2.79
C LEU A 90 -13.05 -3.83 3.26
N ARG A 91 -13.19 -2.51 3.27
CA ARG A 91 -14.45 -1.82 3.58
C ARG A 91 -14.86 -0.96 2.39
N ALA A 92 -16.17 -0.93 2.13
CA ALA A 92 -16.79 0.09 1.32
C ALA A 92 -17.02 1.31 2.21
N VAL A 93 -16.49 2.46 1.80
CA VAL A 93 -16.72 3.75 2.48
C VAL A 93 -17.35 4.73 1.52
N PRO A 94 -18.17 5.69 1.98
CA PRO A 94 -18.73 6.71 1.11
C PRO A 94 -17.62 7.49 0.39
N SER A 95 -17.83 7.78 -0.89
CA SER A 95 -16.93 8.64 -1.66
C SER A 95 -16.82 10.02 -0.99
N ALA A 96 -15.60 10.56 -0.90
CA ALA A 96 -15.37 11.88 -0.31
C ALA A 96 -16.01 13.03 -1.12
N SER A 97 -16.18 12.81 -2.43
CA SER A 97 -16.78 13.76 -3.37
C SER A 97 -17.96 13.08 -4.09
N PRO A 98 -19.23 13.38 -3.75
CA PRO A 98 -20.38 12.76 -4.40
C PRO A 98 -20.55 13.16 -5.88
N ASP A 99 -19.95 14.28 -6.29
CA ASP A 99 -19.98 14.80 -7.67
C ASP A 99 -18.80 14.31 -8.54
N GLU A 100 -17.82 13.61 -7.95
CA GLU A 100 -16.66 13.07 -8.67
C GLU A 100 -16.78 11.55 -8.84
N ALA A 101 -16.22 11.01 -9.93
CA ALA A 101 -16.14 9.57 -10.08
C ALA A 101 -15.32 8.98 -8.91
N PRO A 102 -15.78 7.88 -8.28
CA PRO A 102 -15.04 7.24 -7.19
C PRO A 102 -13.59 6.99 -7.54
N ARG A 103 -12.69 7.33 -6.62
CA ARG A 103 -11.27 7.03 -6.77
C ARG A 103 -11.09 5.52 -6.77
N ARG A 104 -10.66 4.99 -7.92
CA ARG A 104 -10.25 3.59 -8.06
C ARG A 104 -8.77 3.46 -7.77
N ILE A 105 -8.37 2.35 -7.17
CA ILE A 105 -7.01 2.20 -6.64
C ILE A 105 -5.98 2.13 -7.77
N GLY A 106 -4.94 2.95 -7.68
CA GLY A 106 -3.79 2.93 -8.57
C GLY A 106 -2.81 1.83 -8.17
N PHE A 107 -2.84 0.69 -8.86
CA PHE A 107 -1.93 -0.43 -8.55
C PHE A 107 -0.61 -0.29 -9.30
N THR A 108 0.42 0.24 -8.65
CA THR A 108 1.79 0.17 -9.16
C THR A 108 2.54 -0.95 -8.45
N LEU A 109 2.62 -2.13 -9.08
CA LEU A 109 3.43 -3.25 -8.60
C LEU A 109 4.92 -2.96 -8.82
N THR A 110 5.49 -2.06 -8.03
CA THR A 110 6.92 -1.71 -8.11
C THR A 110 7.71 -2.54 -7.09
N PRO A 111 8.81 -3.20 -7.50
CA PRO A 111 9.71 -3.90 -6.57
C PRO A 111 10.53 -2.95 -5.67
N ARG A 112 10.23 -1.65 -5.70
CA ARG A 112 10.94 -0.59 -5.01
C ARG A 112 9.94 0.48 -4.60
N TRP A 113 10.11 0.96 -3.38
CA TRP A 113 9.43 2.10 -2.80
C TRP A 113 9.48 3.31 -3.75
N VAL A 114 8.32 3.74 -4.25
CA VAL A 114 8.13 5.06 -4.90
C VAL A 114 7.50 5.97 -3.85
N GLY A 115 8.28 6.36 -2.86
CA GLY A 115 7.95 7.48 -2.01
C GLY A 115 8.82 8.66 -2.41
N GLY A 116 8.18 9.67 -3.00
CA GLY A 116 8.76 11.00 -3.19
C GLY A 116 9.34 11.26 -4.59
N GLU A 117 8.48 11.59 -5.55
CA GLU A 117 8.85 12.51 -6.65
C GLU A 117 8.17 13.89 -6.49
N SER A 118 7.68 14.21 -5.29
CA SER A 118 7.23 15.55 -4.92
C SER A 118 7.98 15.99 -3.67
N GLY A 119 9.22 16.45 -3.86
CA GLY A 119 10.12 16.81 -2.76
C GLY A 119 11.29 17.72 -3.12
N ASP A 120 11.54 18.03 -4.39
CA ASP A 120 12.50 19.06 -4.81
C ASP A 120 11.77 20.28 -5.38
N ALA A 121 11.02 20.95 -4.51
CA ALA A 121 10.56 22.33 -4.74
C ALA A 121 10.65 23.11 -3.42
N SER A 122 11.78 23.00 -2.71
CA SER A 122 12.11 23.86 -1.57
C SER A 122 13.63 23.89 -1.35
N ALA A 123 14.36 24.37 -2.35
CA ALA A 123 15.73 24.84 -2.17
C ALA A 123 16.10 25.91 -3.23
N ALA A 124 15.23 26.90 -3.41
CA ALA A 124 15.57 28.13 -4.13
C ALA A 124 14.88 29.31 -3.45
N GLY A 125 15.38 29.69 -2.28
CA GLY A 125 14.75 30.77 -1.52
C GLY A 125 15.46 31.15 -0.23
N THR A 126 16.80 31.13 -0.18
CA THR A 126 17.53 31.95 0.80
C THR A 126 18.91 32.29 0.25
N ARG A 127 19.02 33.46 -0.38
CA ARG A 127 20.16 34.35 -0.18
C ARG A 127 19.63 35.75 0.06
N ALA A 128 19.60 36.11 1.33
CA ALA A 128 19.50 37.48 1.78
C ALA A 128 20.73 38.27 1.27
N THR A 129 20.45 39.40 0.66
CA THR A 129 21.12 40.71 0.76
C THR A 129 22.56 40.76 1.30
N GLY A 130 23.43 41.33 0.48
CA GLY A 130 24.73 41.91 0.84
C GLY A 130 25.29 42.67 -0.35
#